data_AF-A0A914Z789-F1
#
_entry.id   AF-A0A914Z789-F1
#
_cell.length_a   1.000
_cell.length_b   1.000
_cell.length_c   1.000
_cell.angle_alpha   90.00
_cell.angle_beta   90.00
_cell.angle_gamma   90.00
#
_symmetry.space_group_name_H-M   'P 1'
#
loop_
_entity.id
_entity.type
_entity.pdbx_description
1 polymer ?
#
loop_
_entity_poly.entity_id
_entity_poly.type
_entity_poly.pdbx_seq_one_letter_code
_entity_poly.pdbx_strand_id
1 'polypeptide(L)'
;MLYWTSIFHAVASFALLISFYQLKIPLITFKREKEVARKLMFDGCWITEDENEERGILDTIFWYLDRIVISSKSFPMKYWDKFVRRKTKQKYKDQVDEDTLTSLLGAERAPGDTSYDYRYNCWLWIGVILTNAQFLYRVGYLLCSACGVFISPFFYAFLLIDVVLSFPMLKAILQSVTHNIRQLVLTIMMTLVVVYLYTVVAFNFFRKFYVQEGEDGEEPDRKCHNMFTVRIFD
;
A
#
# COMPACT_ATOMS: atom_id res chain seq x y z
N MET A 1 -15.10 10.41 33.84
CA MET A 1 -14.02 11.26 33.29
C MET A 1 -13.35 10.61 32.07
N LEU A 2 -12.85 9.37 32.17
CA LEU A 2 -12.18 8.63 31.08
C LEU A 2 -13.01 8.43 29.79
N TYR A 3 -14.33 8.23 29.91
CA TYR A 3 -15.21 8.11 28.74
C TYR A 3 -15.30 9.42 27.94
N TRP A 4 -15.43 10.55 28.62
CA TRP A 4 -15.48 11.87 27.98
C TRP A 4 -14.17 12.24 27.30
N THR A 5 -13.03 11.89 27.90
CA THR A 5 -11.71 12.06 27.25
C THR A 5 -11.58 11.19 26.00
N SER A 6 -12.13 9.97 26.03
CA SER A 6 -12.16 9.04 24.90
C SER A 6 -12.99 9.59 23.73
N ILE A 7 -14.19 10.11 24.00
CA ILE A 7 -15.03 10.79 22.99
C ILE A 7 -14.29 12.01 22.41
N PHE A 8 -13.74 12.87 23.27
CA PHE A 8 -13.02 14.04 22.82
C PHE A 8 -11.85 13.68 21.91
N HIS A 9 -11.11 12.62 22.26
CA HIS A 9 -10.01 12.13 21.44
C HIS A 9 -10.47 11.61 20.07
N ALA A 10 -11.60 10.90 20.00
CA ALA A 10 -12.19 10.46 18.74
C ALA A 10 -12.65 11.63 17.86
N VAL A 11 -13.30 12.64 18.46
CA VAL A 11 -13.72 13.86 17.75
C VAL A 11 -12.52 14.64 17.22
N ALA A 12 -11.45 14.79 18.02
CA ALA A 12 -10.22 15.43 17.59
C ALA A 12 -9.55 14.66 16.43
N SER A 13 -9.51 13.33 16.51
CA SER A 13 -9.00 12.45 15.45
C SER A 13 -9.76 12.65 14.14
N PHE A 14 -11.09 12.75 14.22
CA PHE A 14 -11.95 12.98 13.07
C PHE A 14 -11.71 14.35 12.44
N ALA A 15 -11.61 15.41 13.27
CA ALA A 15 -11.28 16.75 12.80
C ALA A 15 -9.92 16.82 12.11
N LEU A 16 -8.91 16.11 12.62
CA LEU A 16 -7.58 16.01 12.00
C LEU A 16 -7.63 15.29 10.64
N LEU A 17 -8.46 14.26 10.49
CA LEU A 17 -8.66 13.57 9.22
C LEU A 17 -9.30 14.51 8.17
N ILE A 18 -10.35 15.26 8.57
CA ILE A 18 -10.99 16.26 7.70
C ILE A 18 -9.99 17.34 7.28
N SER A 19 -9.23 17.87 8.23
CA SER A 19 -8.19 18.87 7.97
C SER A 19 -7.16 18.36 6.95
N PHE A 20 -6.67 17.13 7.15
CA PHE A 20 -5.76 16.51 6.19
C PHE A 20 -6.40 16.33 4.81
N TYR A 21 -7.65 15.91 4.74
CA TYR A 21 -8.38 15.74 3.49
C TYR A 21 -8.49 17.06 2.72
N GLN A 22 -8.84 18.16 3.38
CA GLN A 22 -9.02 19.47 2.72
C GLN A 22 -7.70 20.13 2.33
N LEU A 23 -6.65 19.99 3.16
CA LEU A 23 -5.39 20.71 2.96
C LEU A 23 -4.36 19.91 2.16
N LYS A 24 -4.16 18.63 2.49
CA LYS A 24 -3.04 17.83 1.96
C LYS A 24 -3.41 17.05 0.71
N ILE A 25 -4.63 16.51 0.61
CA ILE A 25 -5.04 15.71 -0.55
C ILE A 25 -4.97 16.52 -1.85
N PRO A 26 -5.44 17.78 -1.95
CA PRO A 26 -5.30 18.55 -3.19
C PRO A 26 -3.86 18.70 -3.66
N LEU A 27 -2.92 18.89 -2.73
CA LEU A 27 -1.48 18.99 -3.04
C LEU A 27 -0.91 17.64 -3.48
N ILE A 28 -1.30 16.54 -2.83
CA ILE A 28 -0.90 15.19 -3.20
C ILE A 28 -1.41 14.85 -4.61
N THR A 29 -2.69 15.11 -4.88
CA THR A 29 -3.30 14.91 -6.21
C THR A 29 -2.60 15.76 -7.26
N PHE A 30 -2.28 17.03 -6.97
CA PHE A 30 -1.52 17.89 -7.89
C PHE A 30 -0.14 17.29 -8.21
N LYS A 31 0.61 16.82 -7.21
CA LYS A 31 1.93 16.22 -7.41
C LYS A 31 1.85 14.94 -8.24
N ARG A 32 0.87 14.07 -7.95
CA ARG A 32 0.68 12.83 -8.69
C ARG A 32 0.25 13.08 -10.13
N GLU A 33 -0.71 13.96 -10.36
CA GLU A 33 -1.16 14.31 -11.71
C GLU A 33 -0.07 14.98 -12.54
N LYS A 34 0.77 15.82 -11.92
CA LYS A 34 1.98 16.38 -12.52
C LYS A 34 2.95 15.28 -12.97
N GLU A 35 3.16 14.25 -12.15
CA GLU A 35 4.05 13.14 -12.46
C GLU A 35 3.52 12.33 -13.66
N VAL A 36 2.24 11.96 -13.64
CA VAL A 36 1.57 11.23 -14.73
C VAL A 36 1.65 12.03 -16.04
N ALA A 37 1.33 13.33 -15.99
CA ALA A 37 1.42 14.21 -17.16
C ALA A 37 2.84 14.29 -17.73
N ARG A 38 3.87 14.32 -16.87
CA ARG A 38 5.26 14.34 -17.30
C ARG A 38 5.69 13.01 -17.93
N LYS A 39 5.38 11.87 -17.31
CA LYS A 39 5.68 10.54 -17.85
C LYS A 39 5.01 10.31 -19.20
N LEU A 40 3.75 10.72 -19.34
CA LEU A 40 3.02 10.65 -20.60
C LEU A 40 3.65 11.55 -21.68
N MET A 41 3.94 12.81 -21.37
CA MET A 41 4.43 13.78 -22.36
C MET A 41 5.90 13.59 -22.74
N PHE A 42 6.77 13.35 -21.76
CA PHE A 42 8.21 13.37 -21.97
C PHE A 42 8.75 11.97 -22.27
N ASP A 43 8.30 10.98 -21.50
CA ASP A 43 8.84 9.63 -21.55
C ASP A 43 8.06 8.73 -22.53
N GLY A 44 6.88 9.16 -22.98
CA GLY A 44 6.03 8.37 -23.88
C GLY A 44 5.46 7.12 -23.21
N CYS A 45 5.47 7.09 -21.86
CA CYS A 45 4.88 6.01 -21.10
C CYS A 45 3.41 5.84 -21.54
N TRP A 46 2.93 4.60 -21.65
CA TRP A 46 1.63 4.22 -22.24
C TRP A 46 1.45 4.42 -23.75
N ILE A 47 2.37 5.10 -24.46
CA ILE A 47 2.28 5.32 -25.92
C ILE A 47 3.28 4.44 -26.66
N THR A 48 4.56 4.50 -26.27
CA THR A 48 5.67 3.84 -26.98
C THR A 48 6.28 2.68 -26.20
N GLU A 49 5.94 2.53 -24.92
CA GLU A 49 6.39 1.38 -24.11
C GLU A 49 5.44 0.20 -24.31
N ASP A 50 5.94 -0.89 -24.88
CA ASP A 50 5.33 -2.21 -24.76
C ASP A 50 5.36 -2.68 -23.30
N GLU A 51 4.43 -3.55 -22.90
CA GLU A 51 4.28 -4.05 -21.53
C GLU A 51 5.59 -4.64 -21.00
N ASN A 52 6.37 -3.83 -20.30
CA ASN A 52 7.72 -4.18 -19.86
C ASN A 52 7.64 -5.31 -18.81
N GLU A 53 8.08 -6.51 -19.15
CA GLU A 53 7.94 -7.75 -18.35
C GLU A 53 8.66 -7.67 -16.99
N GLU A 54 9.62 -6.76 -16.80
CA GLU A 54 10.40 -6.62 -15.56
C GLU A 54 9.79 -5.63 -14.53
N ARG A 55 8.56 -5.17 -14.73
CA ARG A 55 7.96 -4.20 -13.79
C ARG A 55 7.50 -4.89 -12.51
N GLY A 56 7.95 -4.36 -11.36
CA GLY A 56 7.51 -4.86 -10.04
C GLY A 56 5.99 -4.79 -9.89
N ILE A 57 5.40 -5.73 -9.14
CA ILE A 57 3.94 -5.90 -9.01
C ILE A 57 3.23 -4.57 -8.68
N LEU A 58 3.77 -3.79 -7.74
CA LEU A 58 3.18 -2.51 -7.35
C LEU A 58 3.25 -1.47 -8.46
N ASP A 59 4.37 -1.38 -9.18
CA ASP A 59 4.54 -0.44 -10.28
C ASP A 59 3.61 -0.77 -11.45
N THR A 60 3.38 -2.06 -11.70
CA THR A 60 2.40 -2.54 -12.68
C THR A 60 0.99 -2.09 -12.30
N ILE A 61 0.59 -2.26 -11.04
CA ILE A 61 -0.72 -1.79 -10.55
C ILE A 61 -0.84 -0.27 -10.72
N PHE A 62 0.16 0.51 -10.32
CA PHE A 62 0.14 1.96 -10.48
C PHE A 62 0.06 2.39 -11.95
N TRP A 63 0.73 1.68 -12.85
CA TRP A 63 0.67 1.95 -14.28
C TRP A 63 -0.75 1.75 -14.85
N TYR A 64 -1.42 0.66 -14.47
CA TYR A 64 -2.80 0.41 -14.88
C TYR A 64 -3.77 1.45 -14.28
N LEU A 65 -3.57 1.82 -13.01
CA LEU A 65 -4.37 2.86 -12.37
C LEU A 65 -4.19 4.21 -13.08
N ASP A 66 -2.96 4.59 -13.42
CA ASP A 66 -2.70 5.86 -14.11
C ASP A 66 -3.30 5.86 -15.53
N ARG A 67 -3.41 4.70 -16.20
CA ARG A 67 -4.12 4.58 -17.49
C ARG A 67 -5.60 4.99 -17.38
N ILE A 68 -6.24 4.76 -16.23
CA ILE A 68 -7.63 5.17 -15.97
C ILE A 68 -7.76 6.69 -16.00
N VAL A 69 -6.84 7.43 -15.36
CA VAL A 69 -6.90 8.90 -15.36
C VAL A 69 -6.54 9.49 -16.72
N ILE A 70 -5.58 8.88 -17.44
CA ILE A 70 -5.20 9.34 -18.77
C ILE A 70 -6.39 9.29 -19.74
N SER A 71 -7.26 8.29 -19.63
CA SER A 71 -8.49 8.18 -20.45
C SER A 71 -9.71 8.94 -19.89
N SER A 72 -9.57 9.66 -18.77
CA SER A 72 -10.67 10.40 -18.13
C SER A 72 -10.90 11.78 -18.77
N LYS A 73 -12.14 12.26 -18.84
CA LYS A 73 -12.43 13.56 -19.46
C LYS A 73 -11.83 14.74 -18.68
N SER A 74 -11.68 14.57 -17.37
CA SER A 74 -11.27 15.62 -16.45
C SER A 74 -9.74 15.80 -16.39
N PHE A 75 -8.96 14.84 -16.85
CA PHE A 75 -7.50 14.95 -16.84
C PHE A 75 -7.00 15.95 -17.91
N PRO A 76 -6.08 16.88 -17.57
CA PRO A 76 -5.58 17.18 -16.24
C PRO A 76 -6.46 18.19 -15.46
N MET A 77 -6.97 17.82 -14.28
CA MET A 77 -7.91 18.63 -13.50
C MET A 77 -7.24 19.53 -12.44
N LYS A 78 -6.29 19.00 -11.66
CA LYS A 78 -5.57 19.74 -10.61
C LYS A 78 -4.24 20.31 -11.07
N TYR A 79 -3.55 19.64 -11.99
CA TYR A 79 -2.29 20.10 -12.56
C TYR A 79 -2.47 21.42 -13.34
N TRP A 80 -1.43 22.27 -13.37
CA TRP A 80 -1.52 23.64 -13.90
C TRP A 80 -1.54 23.69 -15.43
N ASP A 81 -0.81 22.81 -16.11
CA ASP A 81 -0.80 22.75 -17.57
C ASP A 81 -2.04 21.99 -18.08
N LYS A 82 -3.00 22.70 -18.66
CA LYS A 82 -4.24 22.13 -19.21
C LYS A 82 -4.08 21.58 -20.62
N PHE A 83 -2.96 21.85 -21.28
CA PHE A 83 -2.73 21.48 -22.68
C PHE A 83 -1.92 20.20 -22.84
N VAL A 84 -1.75 19.41 -21.77
CA VAL A 84 -0.98 18.15 -21.74
C VAL A 84 -1.40 17.21 -22.87
N ARG A 85 -2.71 17.02 -23.08
CA ARG A 85 -3.24 16.13 -24.13
C ARG A 85 -2.84 16.61 -25.53
N ARG A 86 -3.06 17.88 -25.82
CA ARG A 86 -2.74 18.49 -27.12
C ARG A 86 -1.24 18.44 -27.41
N LYS A 87 -0.41 18.75 -26.40
CA LYS A 87 1.05 18.66 -26.51
C LYS A 87 1.53 17.22 -26.72
N THR A 88 0.92 16.25 -26.03
CA THR A 88 1.23 14.82 -26.20
C THR A 88 0.89 14.38 -27.63
N LYS A 89 -0.31 14.71 -28.12
CA LYS A 89 -0.71 14.42 -29.50
C LYS A 89 0.28 15.00 -30.52
N GLN A 90 0.60 16.28 -30.38
CA GLN A 90 1.53 16.95 -31.29
C GLN A 90 2.93 16.33 -31.29
N LYS A 91 3.40 15.83 -30.15
CA LYS A 91 4.74 15.25 -30.02
C LYS A 91 4.84 13.85 -30.64
N TYR A 92 3.81 13.03 -30.52
CA TYR A 92 3.83 11.62 -30.94
C TYR A 92 3.04 11.33 -32.23
N LYS A 93 2.47 12.36 -32.88
CA LYS A 93 1.68 12.24 -34.12
C LYS A 93 2.38 11.51 -35.27
N ASP A 94 3.71 11.58 -35.34
CA ASP A 94 4.48 10.99 -36.44
C ASP A 94 4.91 9.55 -36.11
N GLN A 95 4.73 9.11 -34.85
CA GLN A 95 5.11 7.77 -34.36
C GLN A 95 3.91 6.82 -34.25
N VAL A 96 2.73 7.35 -33.89
CA VAL A 96 1.52 6.55 -33.64
C VAL A 96 0.33 7.23 -34.29
N ASP A 97 -0.58 6.43 -34.85
CA ASP A 97 -1.78 6.90 -35.53
C ASP A 97 -2.67 7.78 -34.64
N GLU A 98 -3.26 8.83 -35.23
CA GLU A 98 -4.06 9.82 -34.51
C GLU A 98 -5.29 9.21 -33.82
N ASP A 99 -5.91 8.20 -34.44
CA ASP A 99 -7.05 7.48 -33.88
C ASP A 99 -6.66 6.70 -32.62
N THR A 100 -5.49 6.05 -32.64
CA THR A 100 -4.94 5.31 -31.50
C THR A 100 -4.64 6.27 -30.35
N LEU A 101 -3.97 7.41 -30.61
CA LEU A 101 -3.74 8.43 -29.59
C LEU A 101 -5.04 8.99 -29.02
N THR A 102 -6.05 9.21 -29.87
CA THR A 102 -7.34 9.76 -29.46
C THR A 102 -8.11 8.77 -28.60
N SER A 103 -8.07 7.47 -28.92
CA SER A 103 -8.69 6.42 -28.11
C SER A 103 -8.01 6.25 -26.75
N LEU A 104 -6.67 6.34 -26.70
CA LEU A 104 -5.87 6.19 -25.49
C LEU A 104 -6.04 7.39 -24.53
N LEU A 105 -5.93 8.60 -25.06
CA LEU A 105 -6.12 9.82 -24.29
C LEU A 105 -7.61 10.01 -23.97
N GLY A 106 -8.53 9.58 -24.81
CA GLY A 106 -9.95 9.89 -24.66
C GLY A 106 -10.28 11.35 -24.94
N ALA A 107 -11.55 11.71 -24.73
CA ALA A 107 -12.09 13.02 -25.08
C ALA A 107 -11.80 14.08 -24.01
N GLU A 108 -11.53 15.32 -24.44
CA GLU A 108 -11.51 16.48 -23.54
C GLU A 108 -12.94 16.81 -23.07
N ARG A 109 -13.05 17.26 -21.82
CA ARG A 109 -14.31 17.76 -21.27
C ARG A 109 -14.74 19.02 -22.01
N ALA A 110 -15.98 19.04 -22.50
CA ALA A 110 -16.53 20.20 -23.18
C ALA A 110 -16.74 21.39 -22.21
N PRO A 111 -16.59 22.64 -22.67
CA PRO A 111 -16.88 23.80 -21.83
C PRO A 111 -18.36 23.78 -21.38
N GLY A 112 -18.60 23.84 -20.07
CA GLY A 112 -19.94 23.78 -19.47
C GLY A 112 -20.44 22.37 -19.13
N ASP A 113 -19.72 21.32 -19.50
CA ASP A 113 -20.04 19.96 -19.06
C ASP A 113 -19.80 19.84 -17.55
N THR A 114 -20.85 19.66 -16.75
CA THR A 114 -20.80 19.46 -15.28
C THR A 114 -20.95 17.99 -14.89
N SER A 115 -20.93 17.06 -15.85
CA SER A 115 -21.07 15.63 -15.58
C SER A 115 -20.01 15.09 -14.63
N TYR A 116 -20.40 14.09 -13.84
CA TYR A 116 -19.51 13.43 -12.90
C TYR A 116 -18.58 12.46 -13.64
N ASP A 117 -17.27 12.65 -13.50
CA ASP A 117 -16.28 11.80 -14.15
C ASP A 117 -15.88 10.64 -13.25
N TYR A 118 -16.55 9.50 -13.44
CA TYR A 118 -16.29 8.28 -12.66
C TYR A 118 -14.86 7.77 -12.81
N ARG A 119 -14.22 7.92 -13.99
CA ARG A 119 -12.85 7.45 -14.21
C ARG A 119 -11.86 8.26 -13.37
N TYR A 120 -11.98 9.58 -13.42
CA TYR A 120 -11.14 10.47 -12.63
C TYR A 120 -11.32 10.23 -11.13
N ASN A 121 -12.57 10.11 -10.66
CA ASN A 121 -12.84 9.87 -9.24
C ASN A 121 -12.36 8.48 -8.78
N CYS A 122 -12.52 7.44 -9.61
CA CYS A 122 -12.00 6.10 -9.32
C CYS A 122 -10.48 6.13 -9.13
N TRP A 123 -9.75 6.76 -10.06
CA TRP A 123 -8.31 6.95 -9.92
C TRP A 123 -7.94 7.79 -8.69
N LEU A 124 -8.67 8.87 -8.41
CA LEU A 124 -8.41 9.70 -7.24
C LEU A 124 -8.52 8.90 -5.94
N TRP A 125 -9.58 8.11 -5.79
CA TRP A 125 -9.80 7.31 -4.59
C TRP A 125 -8.84 6.14 -4.49
N ILE A 126 -8.76 5.31 -5.53
CA ILE A 126 -7.98 4.07 -5.50
C ILE A 126 -6.48 4.33 -5.72
N GLY A 127 -6.14 5.14 -6.72
CA GLY A 127 -4.76 5.39 -7.12
C GLY A 127 -4.02 6.43 -6.28
N VAL A 128 -4.74 7.38 -5.66
CA VAL A 128 -4.11 8.49 -4.93
C VAL A 128 -4.42 8.51 -3.44
N ILE A 129 -5.70 8.44 -3.04
CA ILE A 129 -6.10 8.60 -1.63
C ILE A 129 -5.82 7.34 -0.83
N LEU A 130 -6.29 6.17 -1.30
CA LEU A 130 -6.13 4.90 -0.60
C LEU A 130 -4.69 4.37 -0.61
N THR A 131 -3.87 4.79 -1.58
CA THR A 131 -2.45 4.42 -1.65
C THR A 131 -1.57 5.34 -0.80
N ASN A 132 -2.12 6.45 -0.27
CA ASN A 132 -1.35 7.39 0.52
C ASN A 132 -1.18 6.91 1.97
N ALA A 133 0.05 6.52 2.33
CA ALA A 133 0.37 6.04 3.66
C ALA A 133 0.00 7.02 4.79
N GLN A 134 0.14 8.34 4.59
CA GLN A 134 -0.22 9.32 5.62
C GLN A 134 -1.74 9.43 5.81
N PHE A 135 -2.52 9.33 4.73
CA PHE A 135 -3.97 9.31 4.82
C PHE A 135 -4.46 8.03 5.52
N LEU A 136 -3.96 6.87 5.07
CA LEU A 136 -4.29 5.58 5.69
C LEU A 136 -3.93 5.52 7.18
N TYR A 137 -2.79 6.09 7.57
CA TYR A 137 -2.40 6.20 8.97
C TYR A 137 -3.42 6.98 9.79
N ARG A 138 -3.93 8.11 9.29
CA ARG A 138 -4.97 8.91 9.97
C ARG A 138 -6.32 8.20 10.03
N VAL A 139 -6.68 7.46 8.98
CA VAL A 139 -7.88 6.61 8.98
C VAL A 139 -7.73 5.50 10.04
N GLY A 140 -6.60 4.79 10.07
CA GLY A 140 -6.32 3.77 11.08
C GLY A 140 -6.32 4.33 12.50
N TYR A 141 -5.77 5.53 12.70
CA TYR A 141 -5.81 6.23 13.99
C TYR A 141 -7.24 6.54 14.43
N LEU A 142 -8.08 7.07 13.52
CA LEU A 142 -9.50 7.31 13.78
C LEU A 142 -10.24 6.01 14.10
N LEU A 143 -9.98 4.93 13.36
CA LEU A 143 -10.59 3.62 13.59
C LEU A 143 -10.21 3.07 14.97
N CYS A 144 -8.93 3.09 15.35
CA CYS A 144 -8.48 2.66 16.67
C CYS A 144 -9.11 3.52 17.78
N SER A 145 -9.22 4.83 17.56
CA SER A 145 -9.87 5.77 18.48
C SER A 145 -11.37 5.45 18.65
N ALA A 146 -12.08 5.16 17.55
CA ALA A 146 -13.49 4.76 17.58
C ALA A 146 -13.68 3.40 18.26
N CYS A 147 -12.83 2.40 17.95
CA CYS A 147 -12.82 1.12 18.65
C CYS A 147 -12.53 1.26 20.15
N GLY A 148 -11.69 2.24 20.54
CA GLY A 148 -11.43 2.61 21.93
C GLY A 148 -12.69 3.08 22.66
N VAL A 149 -13.58 3.80 21.97
CA VAL A 149 -14.86 4.28 22.53
C VAL A 149 -15.92 3.18 22.55
N PHE A 150 -16.08 2.42 21.45
CA PHE A 150 -17.22 1.53 21.26
C PHE A 150 -16.99 0.07 21.67
N ILE A 151 -15.74 -0.41 21.64
CA ILE A 151 -15.42 -1.83 21.85
C ILE A 151 -14.67 -2.04 23.17
N SER A 152 -13.46 -1.47 23.29
CA SER A 152 -12.63 -1.65 24.48
C SER A 152 -11.55 -0.56 24.57
N PRO A 153 -11.28 -0.01 25.78
CA PRO A 153 -10.18 0.93 25.99
C PRO A 153 -8.79 0.40 25.61
N PHE A 154 -8.60 -0.92 25.47
CA PHE A 154 -7.34 -1.54 25.07
C PHE A 154 -6.81 -0.98 23.74
N PHE A 155 -7.69 -0.61 22.81
CA PHE A 155 -7.26 -0.06 21.52
C PHE A 155 -6.49 1.25 21.64
N TYR A 156 -6.65 2.00 22.74
CA TYR A 156 -5.83 3.19 23.00
C TYR A 156 -4.34 2.90 23.16
N ALA A 157 -3.95 1.67 23.51
CA ALA A 157 -2.55 1.27 23.55
C ALA A 157 -1.84 1.41 22.20
N PHE A 158 -2.52 1.11 21.09
CA PHE A 158 -1.97 1.27 19.74
C PHE A 158 -1.77 2.73 19.37
N LEU A 159 -2.59 3.65 19.91
CA LEU A 159 -2.44 5.08 19.65
C LEU A 159 -1.14 5.66 20.26
N LEU A 160 -0.52 5.00 21.24
CA LEU A 160 0.80 5.41 21.76
C LEU A 160 1.91 5.28 20.71
N ILE A 161 1.73 4.48 19.65
CA ILE A 161 2.70 4.39 18.54
C ILE A 161 2.88 5.76 17.88
N ASP A 162 1.85 6.60 17.84
CA ASP A 162 1.95 7.96 17.28
C ASP A 162 2.93 8.82 18.08
N VAL A 163 2.91 8.69 19.42
CA VAL A 163 3.85 9.37 20.31
C VAL A 163 5.29 8.92 20.02
N VAL A 164 5.51 7.62 19.84
CA VAL A 164 6.82 7.05 19.47
C VAL A 164 7.30 7.60 18.12
N LEU A 165 6.42 7.67 17.12
CA LEU A 165 6.75 8.14 15.77
C LEU A 165 6.92 9.66 15.67
N SER A 166 6.41 10.41 16.65
CA SER A 166 6.62 11.86 16.78
C SER A 166 8.07 12.21 17.13
N PHE A 167 8.77 11.34 17.86
CA PHE A 167 10.17 11.56 18.22
C PHE A 167 11.11 11.21 17.06
N PRO A 168 11.91 12.16 16.56
CA PRO A 168 12.76 11.94 15.37
C PRO A 168 13.81 10.85 15.59
N MET A 169 14.32 10.71 16.81
CA MET A 169 15.29 9.67 17.16
C MET A 169 14.69 8.26 17.05
N LEU A 170 13.52 8.03 17.66
CA LEU A 170 12.84 6.73 17.64
C LEU A 170 12.40 6.37 16.22
N LYS A 171 11.94 7.37 15.46
CA LYS A 171 11.64 7.20 14.03
C LYS A 171 12.88 6.79 13.23
N ALA A 172 14.04 7.40 13.47
CA ALA A 172 15.28 7.03 12.79
C ALA A 172 15.70 5.58 13.09
N ILE A 173 15.55 5.14 14.35
CA ILE A 173 15.80 3.74 14.75
C ILE A 173 14.85 2.78 14.01
N LEU A 174 13.56 3.10 13.91
CA LEU A 174 12.63 2.28 13.13
C LEU A 174 12.97 2.28 11.63
N GLN A 175 13.40 3.42 11.11
CA GLN A 175 13.80 3.57 9.71
C GLN A 175 15.04 2.73 9.36
N SER A 176 16.00 2.59 10.27
CA SER A 176 17.20 1.79 10.00
C SER A 176 16.87 0.31 9.80
N VAL A 177 15.88 -0.22 10.52
CA VAL A 177 15.39 -1.60 10.34
C VAL A 177 14.54 -1.73 9.08
N THR A 178 13.60 -0.80 8.87
CA THR A 178 12.66 -0.87 7.73
C THR A 178 13.32 -0.60 6.38
N HIS A 179 14.44 0.14 6.34
CA HIS A 179 15.21 0.37 5.12
C HIS A 179 15.64 -0.93 4.44
N ASN A 180 16.03 -1.94 5.22
CA ASN A 180 16.53 -3.23 4.72
C ASN A 180 15.50 -4.36 4.83
N ILE A 181 14.21 -4.03 5.01
CA ILE A 181 13.19 -5.05 5.30
C ILE A 181 13.07 -6.10 4.19
N ARG A 182 13.28 -5.72 2.93
CA ARG A 182 13.28 -6.68 1.80
C ARG A 182 14.36 -7.73 1.99
N GLN A 183 15.59 -7.31 2.30
CA GLN A 183 16.70 -8.24 2.54
C GLN A 183 16.42 -9.10 3.77
N LEU A 184 15.93 -8.51 4.87
CA LEU A 184 15.57 -9.24 6.08
C LEU A 184 14.54 -10.35 5.81
N VAL A 185 13.48 -10.04 5.06
CA VAL A 185 12.45 -11.03 4.69
C VAL A 185 13.04 -12.15 3.85
N LEU A 186 13.89 -11.85 2.86
CA LEU A 186 14.54 -12.86 2.03
C LEU A 186 15.43 -13.78 2.88
N THR A 187 16.21 -13.22 3.81
CA THR A 187 17.03 -14.00 4.74
C THR A 187 16.16 -14.91 5.61
N ILE A 188 15.08 -14.40 6.20
CA ILE A 188 14.16 -15.20 7.01
C ILE A 188 13.56 -16.35 6.18
N MET A 189 13.14 -16.08 4.94
CA MET A 189 12.62 -17.13 4.05
C MET A 189 13.65 -18.23 3.78
N MET A 190 14.91 -17.84 3.50
CA MET A 190 15.99 -18.79 3.29
C MET A 190 16.23 -19.65 4.54
N THR A 191 16.30 -19.02 5.72
CA THR A 191 16.45 -19.73 7.00
C THR A 191 15.30 -20.71 7.24
N LEU A 192 14.05 -20.32 6.96
CA LEU A 192 12.89 -21.20 7.12
C LEU A 192 12.92 -22.43 6.19
N VAL A 193 13.44 -22.28 4.97
CA VAL A 193 13.64 -23.41 4.04
C VAL A 193 14.69 -24.37 4.60
N VAL A 194 15.81 -23.84 5.09
CA VAL A 194 16.88 -24.67 5.68
C VAL A 194 16.38 -25.42 6.91
N VAL A 195 15.71 -24.74 7.84
CA VAL A 195 15.11 -25.38 9.03
C VAL A 195 14.12 -26.47 8.62
N TYR A 196 13.23 -26.20 7.64
CA TYR A 196 12.29 -27.20 7.14
C TYR A 196 12.98 -28.44 6.58
N LEU A 197 14.05 -28.27 5.79
CA LEU A 197 14.81 -29.39 5.25
C LEU A 197 15.42 -30.23 6.39
N TYR A 198 16.03 -29.60 7.39
CA TYR A 198 16.55 -30.29 8.57
C TYR A 198 15.46 -31.04 9.34
N THR A 199 14.30 -30.40 9.57
CA THR A 199 13.15 -31.04 10.21
C THR A 199 12.67 -32.28 9.45
N VAL A 200 12.60 -32.24 8.12
CA VAL A 200 12.18 -33.39 7.29
C VAL A 200 13.19 -34.53 7.37
N VAL A 201 14.49 -34.22 7.32
CA VAL A 201 15.55 -35.23 7.46
C VAL A 201 15.51 -35.85 8.86
N ALA A 202 15.39 -35.02 9.91
CA ALA A 202 15.25 -35.46 11.30
C ALA A 202 14.01 -36.37 11.48
N PHE A 203 12.87 -35.98 10.95
CA PHE A 203 11.62 -36.75 11.05
C PHE A 203 11.69 -38.09 10.31
N ASN A 204 12.38 -38.17 9.16
CA ASN A 204 12.47 -39.41 8.40
C ASN A 204 13.50 -40.39 8.98
N PHE A 205 14.68 -39.92 9.39
CA PHE A 205 15.79 -40.79 9.79
C PHE A 205 15.95 -40.92 11.31
N PHE A 206 15.69 -39.85 12.06
CA PHE A 206 15.95 -39.79 13.50
C PHE A 206 14.69 -39.92 14.35
N ARG A 207 13.52 -40.25 13.76
CA ARG A 207 12.26 -40.43 14.49
C ARG A 207 12.37 -41.31 15.72
N LYS A 208 13.16 -42.39 15.64
CA LYS A 208 13.33 -43.36 16.74
C LYS A 208 14.17 -42.83 17.91
N PHE A 209 15.00 -41.79 17.71
CA PHE A 209 15.83 -41.19 18.75
C PHE A 209 15.13 -40.03 19.48
N TYR A 210 14.12 -39.40 18.84
CA TYR A 210 13.34 -38.30 19.41
C TYR A 210 12.01 -38.74 20.04
N VAL A 211 11.63 -40.01 19.92
CA VAL A 211 10.58 -40.58 20.78
C VAL A 211 11.21 -40.73 22.15
N GLN A 212 10.93 -39.80 23.05
CA GLN A 212 11.17 -39.98 24.47
C GLN A 212 10.39 -41.24 24.88
N GLU A 213 11.11 -42.31 25.22
CA GLU A 213 10.53 -43.39 26.03
C GLU A 213 10.04 -42.72 27.30
N GLY A 214 8.72 -42.71 27.51
CA GLY A 214 8.12 -42.05 28.66
C GLY A 214 8.71 -42.63 29.95
N GLU A 215 9.19 -41.75 30.84
CA GLU A 215 9.45 -42.14 32.23
C GLU A 215 8.11 -42.56 32.85
N ASP A 216 8.05 -43.80 33.31
CA ASP A 216 7.09 -44.33 34.28
C ASP A 216 5.59 -44.23 33.96
N GLY A 217 5.16 -44.89 32.88
CA GLY A 217 3.80 -45.43 32.78
C GLY A 217 2.68 -44.49 32.32
N GLU A 218 2.98 -43.22 31.99
CA GLU A 218 2.07 -42.36 31.22
C GLU A 218 2.34 -42.48 29.71
N GLU A 219 1.30 -42.29 28.88
CA GLU A 219 1.44 -42.33 27.42
C GLU A 219 2.56 -41.36 26.97
N PRO A 220 3.50 -41.81 26.10
CA PRO A 220 4.66 -41.01 25.75
C PRO A 220 4.23 -39.68 25.11
N ASP A 221 4.82 -38.55 25.56
CA ASP A 221 4.64 -37.24 24.92
C ASP A 221 5.28 -37.28 23.52
N ARG A 222 4.49 -37.77 22.57
CA ARG A 222 4.87 -37.93 21.18
C ARG A 222 4.79 -36.57 20.49
N LYS A 223 5.80 -35.73 20.73
CA LYS A 223 6.02 -34.45 20.00
C LYS A 223 6.08 -34.60 18.47
N CYS A 224 6.14 -35.83 17.96
CA CYS A 224 6.23 -36.20 16.54
C CYS A 224 4.97 -36.89 15.97
N HIS A 225 3.76 -36.44 16.34
CA HIS A 225 2.53 -36.89 15.67
C HIS A 225 2.24 -36.13 14.37
N ASN A 226 2.48 -34.82 14.34
CA ASN A 226 2.22 -33.96 13.20
C ASN A 226 3.50 -33.20 12.79
N MET A 227 3.75 -33.07 11.49
CA MET A 227 4.87 -32.28 10.93
C MET A 227 4.90 -30.84 11.50
N PHE A 228 3.74 -30.30 11.86
CA PHE A 228 3.61 -28.97 12.47
C PHE A 228 4.11 -28.90 13.92
N THR A 229 4.06 -29.99 14.69
CA THR A 229 4.46 -29.99 16.10
C THR A 229 5.98 -29.98 16.26
N VAL A 230 6.71 -30.61 15.33
CA VAL A 230 8.19 -30.59 15.32
C VAL A 230 8.73 -29.18 15.01
N ARG A 231 8.00 -28.37 14.24
CA ARG A 231 8.41 -27.01 13.83
C ARG A 231 8.38 -25.97 14.96
N ILE A 232 7.68 -26.24 16.06
CA ILE A 232 7.43 -25.27 17.15
C ILE A 232 8.43 -25.43 18.30
N PHE A 233 9.17 -26.54 18.36
CA PHE A 233 10.05 -26.89 19.48
C PHE A 233 11.56 -26.68 19.24
N ASP A 234 11.94 -26.19 18.06
CA ASP A 234 13.30 -25.67 17.78
C ASP A 234 13.36 -24.15 17.97
#